data_AF-A0A1I1W6Y9-F1
#
_entry.id   AF-A0A1I1W6Y9-F1
#
_cell.length_a   1.000
_cell.length_b   1.000
_cell.length_c   1.000
_cell.angle_alpha   90.00
_cell.angle_beta   90.00
_cell.angle_gamma   90.00
#
_symmetry.space_group_name_H-M   'P 1'
#
loop_
_entity.id
_entity.type
_entity.pdbx_description
1 polymer ?
#
loop_
_entity_poly.entity_id
_entity_poly.type
_entity_poly.pdbx_seq_one_letter_code
_entity_poly.pdbx_strand_id
1 'polypeptide(L)'
;MLHLPAVSTERDDDGLMLPPLEERRTLLDLLAALVEARGPAPLLVAPLLEPSAKFFPDRWQGGEGSLRRLVRRLLRYAGLGQLRVEVAIYDADPARRGEVLGKPSSPRGHDLVVWLAALERDLVKVGAESSAMVDPHTIVAAAARVVAHVYRRHFGLPTTDAFDPRIDLTGVFLGFGVLTADAALRYTVRTAAGPMQTRRAPARLGVLSPQSLCFLLAAQLHARGLPRAERQRIGKLLQANQAAFLRHAYAALDRAEPPVSQQLGLPPPEQWPPGPDLAALTVPFTDDPDAAPETRRDEDPGIVGINAGKPVFRVERSMAARLGRTLGMGALMLGGVVAGMKGGLQLEAGTIPLIAVVLGVTGLVLGRFLRESRCSEPRCGAPLAPGDTVCPRCRGEVVGVIHHPRERLAAEEAWRRAHPESAEPDASQSTPAAAPPAP
;
A
#
# COMPACT_ATOMS: atom_id res chain seq x y z
N MET A 1 -20.90 -56.67 -12.58
CA MET A 1 -19.82 -55.72 -12.93
C MET A 1 -20.41 -54.32 -12.87
N LEU A 2 -20.21 -53.63 -11.75
CA LEU A 2 -20.65 -52.24 -11.57
C LEU A 2 -19.61 -51.34 -12.23
N HIS A 3 -20.03 -50.61 -13.27
CA HIS A 3 -19.23 -49.61 -13.96
C HIS A 3 -19.15 -48.38 -13.04
N LEU A 4 -18.07 -48.29 -12.25
CA LEU A 4 -17.73 -47.05 -11.57
C LEU A 4 -17.38 -46.02 -12.64
N PRO A 5 -18.05 -44.84 -12.70
CA PRO A 5 -17.68 -43.81 -13.64
C PRO A 5 -16.24 -43.41 -13.38
N ALA A 6 -15.46 -43.36 -14.45
CA ALA A 6 -14.10 -42.85 -14.42
C ALA A 6 -14.13 -41.44 -13.83
N VAL A 7 -13.60 -41.29 -12.61
CA VAL A 7 -13.25 -39.99 -12.05
C VAL A 7 -12.17 -39.45 -12.98
N SER A 8 -12.58 -38.65 -13.96
CA SER A 8 -11.66 -37.94 -14.83
C SER A 8 -10.79 -37.08 -13.93
N THR A 9 -9.53 -37.47 -13.80
CA THR A 9 -8.46 -36.63 -13.29
C THR A 9 -8.21 -35.52 -14.31
N GLU A 10 -9.19 -34.62 -14.51
CA GLU A 10 -8.87 -33.26 -14.92
C GLU A 10 -7.92 -32.74 -13.85
N ARG A 11 -6.64 -32.65 -14.23
CA ARG A 11 -5.60 -32.07 -13.38
C ARG A 11 -6.05 -30.66 -13.05
N ASP A 12 -6.44 -30.51 -11.80
CA ASP A 12 -7.08 -29.38 -11.13
C ASP A 12 -6.12 -28.18 -10.97
N ASP A 13 -5.47 -27.74 -12.06
CA ASP A 13 -4.76 -26.45 -12.12
C ASP A 13 -5.74 -25.27 -11.93
N ASP A 14 -7.03 -25.53 -12.15
CA ASP A 14 -8.13 -24.61 -11.83
C ASP A 14 -8.18 -24.29 -10.33
N GLY A 15 -7.80 -25.21 -9.44
CA GLY A 15 -7.74 -24.96 -7.99
C GLY A 15 -6.73 -23.87 -7.57
N LEU A 16 -5.70 -23.61 -8.38
CA LEU A 16 -4.73 -22.54 -8.12
C LEU A 16 -5.11 -21.21 -8.78
N MET A 17 -5.76 -21.27 -9.95
CA MET A 17 -6.04 -20.11 -10.80
C MET A 17 -7.44 -19.51 -10.60
N LEU A 18 -8.38 -20.29 -10.06
CA LEU A 18 -9.76 -19.88 -9.79
C LEU A 18 -10.06 -19.96 -8.30
N PRO A 19 -11.06 -19.21 -7.81
CA PRO A 19 -11.65 -19.49 -6.50
C PRO A 19 -12.28 -20.89 -6.50
N PRO A 20 -12.38 -21.56 -5.34
CA PRO A 20 -13.14 -22.79 -5.18
C PRO A 20 -14.56 -22.68 -5.76
N LEU A 21 -15.12 -23.77 -6.28
CA LEU A 21 -16.42 -23.75 -6.97
C LEU A 21 -17.55 -23.16 -6.13
N GLU A 22 -17.62 -23.53 -4.85
CA GLU A 22 -18.64 -22.98 -3.93
C GLU A 22 -18.45 -21.48 -3.67
N GLU A 23 -17.20 -21.00 -3.63
CA GLU A 23 -16.91 -19.57 -3.54
C GLU A 23 -17.35 -18.84 -4.82
N ARG A 24 -17.10 -19.42 -6.00
CA ARG A 24 -17.55 -18.86 -7.29
C ARG A 24 -19.07 -18.69 -7.32
N ARG A 25 -19.83 -19.71 -6.92
CA ARG A 25 -21.30 -19.66 -6.82
C ARG A 25 -21.74 -18.56 -5.86
N THR A 26 -21.18 -18.57 -4.64
CA THR A 26 -21.47 -17.55 -3.61
C THR A 26 -21.20 -16.12 -4.12
N LEU A 27 -20.11 -15.90 -4.86
CA LEU A 27 -19.77 -14.60 -5.43
C LEU A 27 -20.79 -14.14 -6.50
N LEU A 28 -21.26 -15.05 -7.35
CA LEU A 28 -22.29 -14.75 -8.35
C LEU A 28 -23.65 -14.50 -7.69
N ASP A 29 -24.02 -15.28 -6.67
CA ASP A 29 -25.26 -15.07 -5.92
C ASP A 29 -25.27 -13.70 -5.21
N LEU A 30 -24.16 -13.34 -4.58
CA LEU A 30 -24.01 -12.02 -3.95
C LEU A 30 -24.03 -10.87 -4.96
N LEU A 31 -23.49 -11.09 -6.16
CA LEU A 31 -23.53 -10.10 -7.24
C LEU A 31 -24.94 -9.97 -7.82
N ALA A 32 -25.65 -11.08 -8.02
CA ALA A 32 -27.04 -11.11 -8.45
C ALA A 32 -27.94 -10.39 -7.45
N ALA A 33 -27.79 -10.66 -6.14
CA ALA A 33 -28.53 -9.97 -5.09
C ALA A 33 -28.25 -8.45 -5.08
N LEU A 34 -27.02 -8.02 -5.39
CA LEU A 34 -26.69 -6.60 -5.52
C LEU A 34 -27.34 -5.97 -6.76
N VAL A 35 -27.35 -6.67 -7.89
CA VAL A 35 -28.04 -6.28 -9.13
C VAL A 35 -29.54 -6.15 -8.89
N GLU A 36 -30.15 -7.11 -8.21
CA GLU A 36 -31.56 -7.08 -7.84
C GLU A 36 -31.87 -5.85 -6.96
N ALA A 37 -31.05 -5.58 -5.94
CA ALA A 37 -31.28 -4.48 -5.02
C ALA A 37 -31.05 -3.08 -5.61
N ARG A 38 -30.13 -2.94 -6.57
CA ARG A 38 -29.66 -1.62 -7.06
C ARG A 38 -29.85 -1.40 -8.56
N GLY A 39 -30.39 -2.39 -9.26
CA GLY A 39 -30.49 -2.42 -10.71
C GLY A 39 -29.17 -2.83 -11.39
N PRO A 40 -29.24 -3.24 -12.67
CA PRO A 40 -28.09 -3.77 -13.39
C PRO A 40 -27.19 -2.67 -13.98
N ALA A 41 -27.66 -1.42 -14.03
CA ALA A 41 -26.98 -0.35 -14.74
C ALA A 41 -25.52 -0.10 -14.32
N PRO A 42 -25.17 -0.04 -13.00
CA PRO A 42 -23.77 0.13 -12.62
C PRO A 42 -22.88 -1.01 -13.12
N LEU A 43 -23.36 -2.25 -13.05
CA LEU A 43 -22.61 -3.41 -13.52
C LEU A 43 -22.37 -3.36 -15.03
N LEU A 44 -23.38 -2.99 -15.80
CA LEU A 44 -23.41 -3.09 -17.25
C LEU A 44 -22.80 -1.87 -17.95
N VAL A 45 -23.12 -0.65 -17.50
CA VAL A 45 -22.85 0.56 -18.29
C VAL A 45 -21.97 1.58 -17.58
N ALA A 46 -21.67 1.42 -16.28
CA ALA A 46 -20.70 2.30 -15.62
C ALA A 46 -19.32 2.19 -16.30
N PRO A 47 -18.52 3.27 -16.39
CA PRO A 47 -17.20 3.19 -16.99
C PRO A 47 -16.31 2.20 -16.21
N LEU A 48 -15.55 1.36 -16.92
CA LEU A 48 -14.49 0.57 -16.30
C LEU A 48 -13.31 1.50 -16.02
N LEU A 49 -13.11 1.87 -14.75
CA LEU A 49 -12.12 2.88 -14.41
C LEU A 49 -10.70 2.33 -14.52
N GLU A 50 -9.84 3.08 -15.19
CA GLU A 50 -8.42 2.76 -15.36
C GLU A 50 -7.57 3.82 -14.67
N PRO A 51 -6.37 3.47 -14.17
CA PRO A 51 -5.47 4.42 -13.50
C PRO A 51 -4.80 5.34 -14.54
N SER A 52 -5.58 6.18 -15.21
CA SER A 52 -5.10 7.10 -16.24
C SER A 52 -5.80 8.46 -16.13
N ALA A 53 -5.16 9.49 -16.71
CA ALA A 53 -5.70 10.84 -16.75
C ALA A 53 -7.06 10.94 -17.47
N LYS A 54 -7.42 9.96 -18.31
CA LYS A 54 -8.74 9.88 -18.95
C LYS A 54 -9.86 9.79 -17.92
N PHE A 55 -9.66 9.06 -16.83
CA PHE A 55 -10.64 8.87 -15.76
C PHE A 55 -10.35 9.72 -14.52
N PHE A 56 -9.10 10.14 -14.35
CA PHE A 56 -8.66 10.95 -13.22
C PHE A 56 -7.89 12.18 -13.72
N PRO A 57 -8.58 13.17 -14.34
CA PRO A 57 -7.92 14.36 -14.88
C PRO A 57 -7.61 15.41 -13.82
N ASP A 58 -8.11 15.24 -12.60
CA ASP A 58 -7.94 16.19 -11.51
C ASP A 58 -6.47 16.32 -11.10
N ARG A 59 -6.06 17.55 -10.76
CA ARG A 59 -4.68 17.82 -10.34
C ARG A 59 -4.34 17.06 -9.04
N TRP A 60 -3.18 16.40 -9.05
CA TRP A 60 -2.60 15.73 -7.89
C TRP A 60 -1.41 16.53 -7.34
N GLN A 61 -1.48 16.89 -6.07
CA GLN A 61 -0.43 17.53 -5.27
C GLN A 61 -0.10 16.71 -4.01
N GLY A 62 -0.63 15.50 -3.89
CA GLY A 62 -0.25 14.57 -2.81
C GLY A 62 -0.72 14.94 -1.40
N GLY A 63 -1.67 15.85 -1.24
CA GLY A 63 -2.25 16.23 0.06
C GLY A 63 -3.72 15.85 0.22
N GLU A 64 -4.34 16.39 1.28
CA GLU A 64 -5.75 16.16 1.63
C GLU A 64 -6.70 16.64 0.52
N GLY A 65 -6.41 17.79 -0.11
CA GLY A 65 -7.22 18.32 -1.21
C GLY A 65 -7.21 17.40 -2.44
N SER A 66 -6.06 16.83 -2.77
CA SER A 66 -5.89 15.85 -3.84
C SER A 66 -6.68 14.56 -3.57
N LEU A 67 -6.58 14.02 -2.36
CA LEU A 67 -7.37 12.84 -1.97
C LEU A 67 -8.88 13.16 -1.93
N ARG A 68 -9.27 14.36 -1.49
CA ARG A 68 -10.67 14.81 -1.52
C ARG A 68 -11.21 14.87 -2.95
N ARG A 69 -10.46 15.43 -3.91
CA ARG A 69 -10.84 15.44 -5.34
C ARG A 69 -10.99 14.01 -5.87
N LEU A 70 -10.04 13.13 -5.57
CA LEU A 70 -10.09 11.71 -5.96
C LEU A 70 -11.34 11.00 -5.41
N VAL A 71 -11.64 11.13 -4.12
CA VAL A 71 -12.84 10.53 -3.51
C VAL A 71 -14.11 11.13 -4.10
N ARG A 72 -14.19 12.44 -4.30
CA ARG A 72 -15.32 13.11 -4.97
C ARG A 72 -15.54 12.59 -6.40
N ARG A 73 -14.45 12.38 -7.16
CA ARG A 73 -14.51 11.82 -8.51
C ARG A 73 -15.08 10.41 -8.50
N LEU A 74 -14.60 9.56 -7.60
CA LEU A 74 -15.09 8.18 -7.42
C LEU A 74 -16.55 8.15 -6.96
N LEU A 75 -16.97 9.03 -6.05
CA LEU A 75 -18.38 9.17 -5.66
C LEU A 75 -19.25 9.60 -6.84
N ARG A 76 -18.78 10.52 -7.69
CA ARG A 76 -19.48 10.91 -8.92
C ARG A 76 -19.64 9.71 -9.87
N TYR A 77 -18.62 8.88 -10.06
CA TYR A 77 -18.74 7.63 -10.82
C TYR A 77 -19.76 6.65 -10.22
N ALA A 78 -19.88 6.61 -8.89
CA ALA A 78 -20.84 5.76 -8.18
C ALA A 78 -22.26 6.35 -8.10
N GLY A 79 -22.54 7.50 -8.72
CA GLY A 79 -23.84 8.17 -8.64
C GLY A 79 -24.12 8.86 -7.29
N LEU A 80 -23.06 9.16 -6.53
CA LEU A 80 -23.10 9.81 -5.21
C LEU A 80 -22.38 11.17 -5.21
N GLY A 81 -22.27 11.81 -6.37
CA GLY A 81 -21.50 13.05 -6.55
C GLY A 81 -22.01 14.26 -5.76
N GLN A 82 -23.20 14.17 -5.19
CA GLN A 82 -23.81 15.18 -4.31
C GLN A 82 -23.25 15.16 -2.88
N LEU A 83 -22.59 14.09 -2.45
CA LEU A 83 -22.05 13.98 -1.10
C LEU A 83 -20.80 14.87 -0.95
N ARG A 84 -20.75 15.63 0.14
CA ARG A 84 -19.56 16.37 0.57
C ARG A 84 -18.51 15.40 1.09
N VAL A 85 -17.23 15.77 0.96
CA VAL A 85 -16.11 14.92 1.36
C VAL A 85 -15.15 15.70 2.23
N GLU A 86 -14.88 15.17 3.41
CA GLU A 86 -13.80 15.59 4.29
C GLU A 86 -12.73 14.49 4.33
N VAL A 87 -11.47 14.92 4.32
CA VAL A 87 -10.31 14.03 4.33
C VAL A 87 -9.37 14.45 5.43
N ALA A 88 -8.90 13.47 6.20
CA ALA A 88 -7.79 13.63 7.14
C ALA A 88 -6.70 12.62 6.81
N ILE A 89 -5.46 13.09 6.64
CA ILE A 89 -4.28 12.24 6.45
C ILE A 89 -3.53 12.15 7.78
N TYR A 90 -3.24 10.93 8.21
CA TYR A 90 -2.56 10.64 9.47
C TYR A 90 -1.17 10.11 9.19
N ASP A 91 -0.19 10.61 9.93
CA ASP A 91 1.16 10.04 9.90
C ASP A 91 1.14 8.65 10.55
N ALA A 92 1.75 7.68 9.85
CA ALA A 92 1.73 6.27 10.24
C ALA A 92 2.60 6.02 11.48
N ASP A 93 2.12 6.42 12.66
CA ASP A 93 2.68 6.01 13.94
C ASP A 93 1.87 4.84 14.52
N PRO A 94 2.43 3.60 14.54
CA PRO A 94 1.73 2.43 15.08
C PRO A 94 1.38 2.54 16.58
N ALA A 95 1.95 3.50 17.33
CA ALA A 95 1.63 3.74 18.74
C ALA A 95 0.30 4.49 18.96
N ARG A 96 -0.25 5.17 17.95
CA ARG A 96 -1.39 6.12 18.10
C ARG A 96 -2.75 5.53 17.70
N ARG A 97 -3.00 4.23 17.92
CA ARG A 97 -4.25 3.54 17.51
C ARG A 97 -5.55 4.11 18.12
N GLY A 98 -5.47 5.02 19.09
CA GLY A 98 -6.63 5.75 19.66
C GLY A 98 -6.82 7.19 19.14
N GLU A 99 -5.83 7.75 18.44
CA GLU A 99 -5.87 9.15 17.96
C GLU A 99 -6.38 9.27 16.53
N VAL A 100 -6.39 8.14 15.79
CA VAL A 100 -6.83 8.10 14.41
C VAL A 100 -8.35 7.96 14.35
N LEU A 101 -9.04 9.04 14.00
CA LEU A 101 -10.50 9.09 14.00
C LEU A 101 -11.09 8.00 13.08
N GLY A 102 -11.89 7.11 13.68
CA GLY A 102 -12.69 6.12 12.96
C GLY A 102 -11.91 5.03 12.23
N LYS A 103 -10.59 4.85 12.48
CA LYS A 103 -9.84 3.74 11.86
C LYS A 103 -10.29 2.41 12.47
N PRO A 104 -10.80 1.45 11.66
CA PRO A 104 -11.23 0.17 12.18
C PRO A 104 -10.04 -0.65 12.68
N SER A 105 -10.27 -1.51 13.67
CA SER A 105 -9.25 -2.43 14.15
C SER A 105 -8.90 -3.45 13.07
N SER A 106 -7.62 -3.45 12.68
CA SER A 106 -7.09 -4.32 11.61
C SER A 106 -6.95 -5.78 12.07
N PRO A 107 -7.63 -6.75 11.40
CA PRO A 107 -7.34 -8.17 11.56
C PRO A 107 -5.88 -8.48 11.20
N ARG A 108 -5.32 -9.58 11.72
CA ARG A 108 -3.93 -9.96 11.38
C ARG A 108 -3.76 -10.09 9.86
N GLY A 109 -2.82 -9.32 9.30
CA GLY A 109 -2.46 -9.38 7.88
C GLY A 109 -3.34 -8.54 6.94
N HIS A 110 -4.32 -7.82 7.46
CA HIS A 110 -5.13 -6.86 6.70
C HIS A 110 -4.95 -5.47 7.32
N ASP A 111 -4.60 -4.47 6.53
CA ASP A 111 -4.53 -3.08 7.01
C ASP A 111 -5.19 -2.16 5.99
N LEU A 112 -6.03 -1.25 6.49
CA LEU A 112 -6.70 -0.26 5.65
C LEU A 112 -5.89 1.03 5.67
N VAL A 113 -5.23 1.30 4.55
CA VAL A 113 -4.47 2.53 4.36
C VAL A 113 -5.36 3.73 4.01
N VAL A 114 -6.61 3.49 3.59
CA VAL A 114 -7.69 4.48 3.46
C VAL A 114 -8.96 3.82 4.00
N TRP A 115 -9.72 4.55 4.83
CA TRP A 115 -10.94 4.03 5.46
C TRP A 115 -12.05 5.08 5.50
N LEU A 116 -13.29 4.60 5.62
CA LEU A 116 -14.45 5.42 5.92
C LEU A 116 -14.47 5.70 7.43
N ALA A 117 -14.16 6.94 7.83
CA ALA A 117 -14.17 7.33 9.24
C ALA A 117 -15.60 7.59 9.74
N ALA A 118 -16.42 8.24 8.94
CA ALA A 118 -17.85 8.42 9.21
C ALA A 118 -18.64 8.67 7.94
N LEU A 119 -19.95 8.35 7.98
CA LEU A 119 -20.92 8.75 6.98
C LEU A 119 -22.09 9.41 7.69
N GLU A 120 -22.25 10.70 7.44
CA GLU A 120 -23.39 11.51 7.88
C GLU A 120 -24.34 11.71 6.70
N ARG A 121 -25.44 12.46 6.87
CA ARG A 121 -26.52 12.57 5.85
C ARG A 121 -26.00 13.00 4.47
N ASP A 122 -25.12 14.00 4.43
CA ASP A 122 -24.59 14.59 3.20
C ASP A 122 -23.05 14.68 3.19
N LEU A 123 -22.39 14.08 4.18
CA LEU A 123 -20.94 14.22 4.40
C LEU A 123 -20.27 12.85 4.58
N VAL A 124 -19.24 12.63 3.79
CA VAL A 124 -18.33 11.47 3.87
C VAL A 124 -17.03 11.93 4.52
N LYS A 125 -16.69 11.37 5.68
CA LYS A 125 -15.38 11.58 6.33
C LYS A 125 -14.48 10.40 6.01
N VAL A 126 -13.35 10.67 5.35
CA VAL A 126 -12.35 9.68 4.93
C VAL A 126 -11.06 9.92 5.70
N GLY A 127 -10.50 8.84 6.25
CA GLY A 127 -9.15 8.85 6.81
C GLY A 127 -8.18 8.12 5.88
N ALA A 128 -6.94 8.57 5.83
CA ALA A 128 -5.86 7.90 5.09
C ALA A 128 -4.55 7.93 5.85
N GLU A 129 -3.70 6.93 5.63
CA GLU A 129 -2.31 6.95 6.08
C GLU A 129 -1.43 7.73 5.11
N SER A 130 -0.53 8.56 5.63
CA SER A 130 0.42 9.32 4.79
C SER A 130 1.27 8.39 3.93
N SER A 131 1.61 7.18 4.42
CA SER A 131 2.36 6.20 3.63
C SER A 131 1.65 5.70 2.37
N ALA A 132 0.32 5.77 2.28
CA ALA A 132 -0.38 5.40 1.05
C ALA A 132 -0.33 6.48 -0.02
N MET A 133 -0.05 7.74 0.36
CA MET A 133 0.04 8.85 -0.59
C MET A 133 1.24 8.71 -1.55
N VAL A 134 2.24 7.92 -1.17
CA VAL A 134 3.47 7.66 -1.95
C VAL A 134 3.22 6.82 -3.20
N ASP A 135 2.21 5.94 -3.19
CA ASP A 135 1.90 5.05 -4.31
C ASP A 135 0.51 5.35 -4.89
N PRO A 136 0.43 6.10 -6.00
CA PRO A 136 -0.82 6.47 -6.65
C PRO A 136 -1.73 5.28 -6.98
N HIS A 137 -1.15 4.12 -7.33
CA HIS A 137 -1.95 2.93 -7.65
C HIS A 137 -2.67 2.39 -6.40
N THR A 138 -1.97 2.37 -5.26
CA THR A 138 -2.53 1.91 -3.99
C THR A 138 -3.58 2.89 -3.48
N ILE A 139 -3.32 4.19 -3.49
CA ILE A 139 -4.27 5.18 -2.96
C ILE A 139 -5.56 5.24 -3.79
N VAL A 140 -5.47 5.16 -5.12
CA VAL A 140 -6.65 5.17 -6.01
C VAL A 140 -7.51 3.94 -5.78
N ALA A 141 -6.91 2.75 -5.71
CA ALA A 141 -7.66 1.53 -5.44
C ALA A 141 -8.26 1.49 -4.02
N ALA A 142 -7.53 1.99 -3.02
CA ALA A 142 -8.03 2.08 -1.65
C ALA A 142 -9.18 3.09 -1.51
N ALA A 143 -9.08 4.25 -2.17
CA ALA A 143 -10.17 5.22 -2.24
C ALA A 143 -11.41 4.64 -2.95
N ALA A 144 -11.22 3.87 -4.04
CA ALA A 144 -12.32 3.20 -4.74
C ALA A 144 -13.05 2.20 -3.83
N ARG A 145 -12.31 1.45 -3.00
CA ARG A 145 -12.87 0.57 -1.98
C ARG A 145 -13.66 1.34 -0.91
N VAL A 146 -13.15 2.47 -0.45
CA VAL A 146 -13.88 3.34 0.50
C VAL A 146 -15.19 3.83 -0.11
N VAL A 147 -15.19 4.25 -1.38
CA VAL A 147 -16.42 4.65 -2.07
C VAL A 147 -17.40 3.50 -2.21
N ALA A 148 -16.93 2.28 -2.47
CA ALA A 148 -17.79 1.10 -2.46
C ALA A 148 -18.41 0.86 -1.07
N HIS A 149 -17.66 1.10 0.02
CA HIS A 149 -18.20 1.02 1.38
C HIS A 149 -19.24 2.13 1.64
N VAL A 150 -18.96 3.37 1.22
CA VAL A 150 -19.92 4.49 1.29
C VAL A 150 -21.19 4.15 0.53
N TYR A 151 -21.09 3.59 -0.68
CA TYR A 151 -22.23 3.18 -1.48
C TYR A 151 -23.12 2.19 -0.72
N ARG A 152 -22.52 1.17 -0.10
CA ARG A 152 -23.29 0.21 0.71
C ARG A 152 -23.98 0.88 1.89
N ARG A 153 -23.28 1.73 2.64
CA ARG A 153 -23.82 2.44 3.81
C ARG A 153 -24.93 3.42 3.42
N HIS A 154 -24.76 4.15 2.32
CA HIS A 154 -25.72 5.13 1.80
C HIS A 154 -27.04 4.47 1.38
N PHE A 155 -26.98 3.31 0.73
CA PHE A 155 -28.16 2.56 0.30
C PHE A 155 -28.66 1.51 1.30
N GLY A 156 -28.17 1.52 2.54
CA GLY A 156 -28.60 0.57 3.58
C GLY A 156 -28.29 -0.90 3.26
N LEU A 157 -27.30 -1.16 2.41
CA LEU A 157 -26.90 -2.51 2.03
C LEU A 157 -26.14 -3.18 3.19
N PRO A 158 -26.41 -4.46 3.49
CA PRO A 158 -25.79 -5.15 4.62
C PRO A 158 -24.25 -5.14 4.56
N THR A 159 -23.63 -4.74 5.66
CA THR A 159 -22.18 -4.79 5.89
C THR A 159 -21.92 -5.16 7.35
N THR A 160 -21.01 -6.09 7.61
CA THR A 160 -20.64 -6.46 9.00
C THR A 160 -19.69 -5.45 9.61
N ASP A 161 -18.67 -5.07 8.84
CA ASP A 161 -17.59 -4.19 9.27
C ASP A 161 -16.84 -3.66 8.02
N ALA A 162 -15.74 -2.91 8.26
CA ALA A 162 -14.93 -2.34 7.19
C ALA A 162 -14.12 -3.36 6.37
N PHE A 163 -14.08 -4.62 6.80
CA PHE A 163 -13.45 -5.79 6.17
C PHE A 163 -14.50 -6.75 5.57
N ASP A 164 -15.73 -6.31 5.38
CA ASP A 164 -16.74 -7.13 4.70
C ASP A 164 -16.38 -7.33 3.20
N PRO A 165 -16.29 -8.58 2.70
CA PRO A 165 -15.96 -8.87 1.30
C PRO A 165 -16.98 -8.32 0.30
N ARG A 166 -18.21 -8.03 0.73
CA ARG A 166 -19.24 -7.40 -0.11
C ARG A 166 -18.88 -5.97 -0.51
N ILE A 167 -17.99 -5.31 0.23
CA ILE A 167 -17.43 -4.00 -0.15
C ILE A 167 -16.60 -4.12 -1.43
N ASP A 168 -15.73 -5.12 -1.51
CA ASP A 168 -14.87 -5.36 -2.67
C ASP A 168 -15.71 -5.74 -3.91
N LEU A 169 -16.72 -6.61 -3.70
CA LEU A 169 -17.71 -6.95 -4.73
C LEU A 169 -18.46 -5.73 -5.23
N THR A 170 -18.87 -4.83 -4.33
CA THR A 170 -19.53 -3.57 -4.70
C THR A 170 -18.59 -2.68 -5.53
N GLY A 171 -17.28 -2.68 -5.24
CA GLY A 171 -16.29 -1.99 -6.07
C GLY A 171 -16.31 -2.47 -7.52
N VAL A 172 -16.35 -3.79 -7.75
CA VAL A 172 -16.48 -4.36 -9.10
C VAL A 172 -17.81 -3.94 -9.73
N PHE A 173 -18.92 -4.08 -9.02
CA PHE A 173 -20.25 -3.67 -9.49
C PHE A 173 -20.30 -2.21 -9.95
N LEU A 174 -19.56 -1.31 -9.29
CA LEU A 174 -19.48 0.12 -9.64
C LEU A 174 -18.50 0.45 -10.78
N GLY A 175 -17.81 -0.55 -11.35
CA GLY A 175 -16.82 -0.37 -12.42
C GLY A 175 -15.39 -0.11 -11.93
N PHE A 176 -15.11 -0.29 -10.64
CA PHE A 176 -13.77 -0.10 -10.05
C PHE A 176 -12.91 -1.37 -10.09
N GLY A 177 -13.43 -2.45 -10.68
CA GLY A 177 -12.81 -3.77 -10.62
C GLY A 177 -11.39 -3.86 -11.16
N VAL A 178 -11.05 -3.07 -12.19
CA VAL A 178 -9.67 -3.01 -12.73
C VAL A 178 -8.70 -2.46 -11.67
N LEU A 179 -9.08 -1.37 -10.99
CA LEU A 179 -8.28 -0.72 -9.95
C LEU A 179 -8.07 -1.66 -8.75
N THR A 180 -9.17 -2.25 -8.25
CA THR A 180 -9.12 -3.08 -7.04
C THR A 180 -8.48 -4.44 -7.30
N ALA A 181 -8.66 -5.03 -8.49
CA ALA A 181 -8.02 -6.29 -8.84
C ALA A 181 -6.49 -6.13 -8.97
N ASP A 182 -5.99 -5.08 -9.64
CA ASP A 182 -4.55 -4.84 -9.76
C ASP A 182 -3.89 -4.65 -8.37
N ALA A 183 -4.57 -3.93 -7.48
CA ALA A 183 -4.08 -3.65 -6.13
C ALA A 183 -4.35 -4.77 -5.11
N ALA A 184 -5.09 -5.82 -5.46
CA ALA A 184 -5.53 -6.88 -4.53
C ALA A 184 -4.37 -7.53 -3.77
N LEU A 185 -3.22 -7.71 -4.43
CA LEU A 185 -1.99 -8.19 -3.84
C LEU A 185 -0.79 -7.57 -4.53
N ARG A 186 -0.07 -6.71 -3.82
CA ARG A 186 1.20 -6.13 -4.28
C ARG A 186 2.31 -6.47 -3.30
N TYR A 187 3.50 -6.72 -3.82
CA TYR A 187 4.69 -6.88 -2.99
C TYR A 187 5.40 -5.55 -2.89
N THR A 188 5.32 -4.91 -1.72
CA THR A 188 6.10 -3.70 -1.48
C THR A 188 7.48 -4.12 -0.99
N VAL A 189 8.52 -3.54 -1.59
CA VAL A 189 9.88 -3.71 -1.10
C VAL A 189 10.08 -2.66 0.00
N ARG A 190 10.06 -3.09 1.26
CA ARG A 190 10.47 -2.22 2.36
C ARG A 190 11.98 -2.40 2.56
N THR A 191 12.74 -1.34 2.32
CA THR A 191 14.15 -1.26 2.73
C THR A 191 14.18 -1.10 4.25
N ALA A 192 14.41 -2.21 4.96
CA ALA A 192 14.64 -2.14 6.40
C ALA A 192 16.03 -1.53 6.68
N ALA A 193 16.13 -0.66 7.69
CA ALA A 193 17.37 -0.01 8.07
C ALA A 193 18.45 -1.02 8.53
N GLY A 194 19.59 -1.05 7.85
CA GLY A 194 20.69 -1.98 8.11
C GLY A 194 21.37 -2.45 6.82
N PRO A 195 22.35 -3.36 6.87
CA PRO A 195 22.95 -3.91 5.65
C PRO A 195 21.88 -4.61 4.81
N MET A 196 21.41 -3.94 3.75
CA MET A 196 20.61 -4.43 2.62
C MET A 196 19.78 -5.69 2.90
N GLN A 197 18.78 -5.61 3.80
CA GLN A 197 17.70 -6.59 3.81
C GLN A 197 16.46 -5.96 3.18
N THR A 198 16.25 -6.26 1.90
CA THR A 198 15.01 -5.97 1.18
C THR A 198 13.97 -7.01 1.63
N ARG A 199 13.12 -6.64 2.59
CA ARG A 199 12.00 -7.50 2.96
C ARG A 199 10.82 -7.16 2.06
N ARG A 200 10.46 -8.07 1.16
CA ARG A 200 9.19 -7.99 0.43
C ARG A 200 8.08 -8.32 1.41
N ALA A 201 7.21 -7.35 1.70
CA ALA A 201 6.01 -7.57 2.48
C ALA A 201 4.81 -7.53 1.53
N PRO A 202 3.94 -8.56 1.53
CA PRO A 202 2.69 -8.50 0.80
C PRO A 202 1.82 -7.39 1.42
N ALA A 203 1.41 -6.44 0.59
CA ALA A 203 0.34 -5.50 0.88
C ALA A 203 -0.91 -6.02 0.17
N ARG A 204 -1.97 -6.28 0.94
CA ARG A 204 -3.23 -6.77 0.45
C ARG A 204 -4.27 -5.67 0.57
N LEU A 205 -4.90 -5.31 -0.55
CA LEU A 205 -6.02 -4.40 -0.54
C LEU A 205 -7.32 -5.19 -0.46
N GLY A 206 -8.17 -4.86 0.51
CA GLY A 206 -9.46 -5.53 0.70
C GLY A 206 -9.33 -6.91 1.34
N VAL A 207 -10.42 -7.66 1.23
CA VAL A 207 -10.64 -8.94 1.93
C VAL A 207 -10.78 -10.09 0.95
N LEU A 208 -11.37 -9.85 -0.23
CA LEU A 208 -11.40 -10.86 -1.29
C LEU A 208 -9.99 -11.24 -1.74
N SER A 209 -9.84 -12.49 -2.19
CA SER A 209 -8.57 -12.95 -2.77
C SER A 209 -8.37 -12.30 -4.15
N PRO A 210 -7.12 -12.22 -4.66
CA PRO A 210 -6.89 -11.80 -6.03
C PRO A 210 -7.68 -12.65 -7.04
N GLN A 211 -7.81 -13.96 -6.82
CA GLN A 211 -8.62 -14.85 -7.65
C GLN A 211 -10.10 -14.45 -7.63
N SER A 212 -10.65 -14.17 -6.45
CA SER A 212 -12.07 -13.81 -6.26
C SER A 212 -12.39 -12.46 -6.90
N LEU A 213 -11.51 -11.47 -6.76
CA LEU A 213 -11.64 -10.17 -7.43
C LEU A 213 -11.52 -10.28 -8.95
N CYS A 214 -10.55 -11.03 -9.45
CA CYS A 214 -10.40 -11.28 -10.88
C CYS A 214 -11.59 -12.08 -11.46
N PHE A 215 -12.19 -12.98 -10.67
CA PHE A 215 -13.40 -13.71 -11.05
C PHE A 215 -14.61 -12.79 -11.17
N LEU A 216 -14.84 -11.92 -10.18
CA LEU A 216 -15.90 -10.91 -10.25
C LEU A 216 -15.68 -9.93 -11.42
N LEU A 217 -14.44 -9.49 -11.65
CA LEU A 217 -14.11 -8.66 -12.81
C LEU A 217 -14.44 -9.40 -14.11
N ALA A 218 -14.05 -10.67 -14.26
CA ALA A 218 -14.41 -11.48 -15.42
C ALA A 218 -15.94 -11.57 -15.60
N ALA A 219 -16.70 -11.75 -14.52
CA ALA A 219 -18.17 -11.76 -14.56
C ALA A 219 -18.74 -10.43 -15.08
N GLN A 220 -18.21 -9.29 -14.65
CA GLN A 220 -18.59 -7.99 -15.18
C GLN A 220 -18.25 -7.85 -16.68
N LEU A 221 -17.04 -8.25 -17.10
CA LEU A 221 -16.65 -8.15 -18.52
C LEU A 221 -17.50 -9.09 -19.40
N HIS A 222 -17.85 -10.27 -18.89
CA HIS A 222 -18.70 -11.25 -19.57
C HIS A 222 -20.15 -10.75 -19.65
N ALA A 223 -20.69 -10.19 -18.56
CA ALA A 223 -22.02 -9.57 -18.53
C ALA A 223 -22.16 -8.45 -19.57
N ARG A 224 -21.08 -7.70 -19.81
CA ARG A 224 -21.01 -6.63 -20.83
C ARG A 224 -20.79 -7.12 -22.26
N GLY A 225 -20.54 -8.41 -22.46
CA GLY A 225 -20.26 -8.98 -23.78
C GLY A 225 -19.00 -8.42 -24.45
N LEU A 226 -17.96 -8.06 -23.68
CA LEU A 226 -16.79 -7.38 -24.25
C LEU A 226 -16.00 -8.26 -25.25
N PRO A 227 -15.58 -7.69 -26.40
CA PRO A 227 -14.82 -8.45 -27.39
C PRO A 227 -13.46 -8.86 -26.84
N ARG A 228 -12.89 -9.93 -27.42
CA ARG A 228 -11.60 -10.51 -26.98
C ARG A 228 -10.47 -9.48 -26.92
N ALA A 229 -10.41 -8.55 -27.88
CA ALA A 229 -9.38 -7.51 -27.93
C ALA A 229 -9.44 -6.60 -26.68
N GLU A 230 -10.64 -6.21 -26.26
CA GLU A 230 -10.83 -5.35 -25.09
C GLU A 230 -10.52 -6.08 -23.79
N ARG A 231 -10.91 -7.36 -23.70
CA ARG A 231 -10.54 -8.23 -22.57
C ARG A 231 -9.02 -8.37 -22.42
N GLN A 232 -8.31 -8.52 -23.55
CA GLN A 232 -6.84 -8.57 -23.56
C GLN A 232 -6.22 -7.23 -23.17
N ARG A 233 -6.79 -6.10 -23.60
CA ARG A 233 -6.35 -4.76 -23.20
C ARG A 233 -6.48 -4.57 -21.69
N ILE A 234 -7.62 -4.93 -21.11
CA ILE A 234 -7.84 -4.89 -19.65
C ILE A 234 -6.85 -5.80 -18.92
N GLY A 235 -6.62 -7.02 -19.42
CA GLY A 235 -5.64 -7.92 -18.83
C GLY A 235 -4.21 -7.36 -18.78
N LYS A 236 -3.84 -6.47 -19.71
CA LYS A 236 -2.53 -5.78 -19.71
C LYS A 236 -2.41 -4.67 -18.65
N LEU A 237 -3.53 -4.23 -18.08
CA LEU A 237 -3.56 -3.26 -16.98
C LEU A 237 -3.33 -3.91 -15.62
N LEU A 238 -3.32 -5.25 -15.54
CA LEU A 238 -3.18 -6.01 -14.30
C LEU A 238 -1.76 -6.57 -14.17
N GLN A 239 -1.30 -6.72 -12.92
CA GLN A 239 -0.13 -7.55 -12.58
C GLN A 239 -0.22 -8.95 -13.20
N ALA A 240 0.93 -9.58 -13.49
CA ALA A 240 1.00 -10.83 -14.25
C ALA A 240 0.12 -11.98 -13.68
N ASN A 241 0.11 -12.16 -12.36
CA ASN A 241 -0.70 -13.20 -11.71
C ASN A 241 -2.19 -12.89 -11.82
N GLN A 242 -2.60 -11.65 -11.55
CA GLN A 242 -3.97 -11.17 -11.66
C GLN A 242 -4.48 -11.26 -13.11
N ALA A 243 -3.64 -10.93 -14.09
CA ALA A 243 -3.94 -11.12 -15.50
C ALA A 243 -4.16 -12.60 -15.84
N ALA A 244 -3.42 -13.53 -15.23
CA ALA A 244 -3.64 -14.97 -15.38
C ALA A 244 -4.99 -15.38 -14.76
N PHE A 245 -5.26 -15.00 -13.50
CA PHE A 245 -6.54 -15.28 -12.84
C PHE A 245 -7.73 -14.77 -13.66
N LEU A 246 -7.65 -13.54 -14.20
CA LEU A 246 -8.70 -12.97 -15.05
C LEU A 246 -8.95 -13.82 -16.31
N ARG A 247 -7.89 -14.28 -16.98
CA ARG A 247 -8.03 -15.13 -18.18
C ARG A 247 -8.69 -16.47 -17.87
N HIS A 248 -8.27 -17.13 -16.80
CA HIS A 248 -8.85 -18.40 -16.37
C HIS A 248 -10.31 -18.21 -15.93
N ALA A 249 -10.60 -17.17 -15.15
CA ALA A 249 -11.96 -16.86 -14.72
C ALA A 249 -12.89 -16.62 -15.90
N TYR A 250 -12.44 -15.87 -16.90
CA TYR A 250 -13.24 -15.64 -18.09
C TYR A 250 -13.50 -16.94 -18.86
N ALA A 251 -12.49 -17.78 -19.05
CA ALA A 251 -12.65 -19.07 -19.73
C ALA A 251 -13.59 -20.02 -18.97
N ALA A 252 -13.61 -19.95 -17.63
CA ALA A 252 -14.55 -20.72 -16.81
C ALA A 252 -16.00 -20.20 -16.97
N LEU A 253 -16.18 -18.87 -17.05
CA LEU A 253 -17.48 -18.24 -17.24
C LEU A 253 -18.05 -18.47 -18.65
N ASP A 254 -17.20 -18.54 -19.68
CA ASP A 254 -17.60 -18.90 -21.05
C ASP A 254 -18.22 -20.30 -21.14
N ARG A 255 -17.87 -21.20 -20.20
CA ARG A 255 -18.38 -22.57 -20.10
C ARG A 255 -19.48 -22.73 -19.04
N ALA A 256 -19.89 -21.65 -18.37
CA ALA A 256 -20.83 -21.74 -17.27
C ALA A 256 -22.25 -21.99 -17.79
N GLU A 257 -22.93 -22.97 -17.18
CA GLU A 257 -24.35 -23.26 -17.41
C GLU A 257 -25.12 -23.10 -16.09
N PRO A 258 -26.15 -22.24 -16.03
CA PRO A 258 -26.61 -21.33 -17.10
C PRO A 258 -25.64 -20.17 -17.36
N PRO A 259 -25.77 -19.41 -18.47
CA PRO A 259 -24.91 -18.26 -18.77
C PRO A 259 -24.92 -17.21 -17.65
N VAL A 260 -23.79 -16.51 -17.46
CA VAL A 260 -23.64 -15.49 -16.40
C VAL A 260 -24.74 -14.43 -16.44
N SER A 261 -25.21 -14.03 -17.62
CA SER A 261 -26.31 -13.06 -17.75
C SER A 261 -27.60 -13.55 -17.09
N GLN A 262 -27.91 -14.83 -17.25
CA GLN A 262 -29.08 -15.46 -16.63
C GLN A 262 -28.88 -15.64 -15.12
N GLN A 263 -27.69 -16.08 -14.68
CA GLN A 263 -27.37 -16.21 -13.25
C GLN A 263 -27.51 -14.88 -12.50
N LEU A 264 -27.13 -13.77 -13.14
CA LEU A 264 -27.20 -12.42 -12.58
C LEU A 264 -28.57 -11.73 -12.78
N GLY A 265 -29.54 -12.39 -13.42
CA GLY A 265 -30.86 -11.79 -13.70
C GLY A 265 -30.79 -10.55 -14.59
N LEU A 266 -29.86 -10.50 -15.54
CA LEU A 266 -29.63 -9.32 -16.36
C LEU A 266 -30.65 -9.20 -17.51
N PRO A 267 -31.16 -7.99 -17.79
CA PRO A 267 -32.01 -7.78 -18.95
C PRO A 267 -31.22 -7.93 -20.26
N PRO A 268 -31.88 -8.20 -21.39
CA PRO A 268 -31.21 -8.30 -22.68
C PRO A 268 -30.60 -6.94 -23.09
N PRO A 269 -29.52 -6.92 -23.90
CA PRO A 269 -28.76 -5.71 -24.23
C PRO A 269 -29.58 -4.53 -24.78
N GLU A 270 -30.68 -4.82 -25.47
CA GLU A 270 -31.58 -3.82 -26.06
C GLU A 270 -32.32 -2.99 -25.00
N GLN A 271 -32.39 -3.48 -23.76
CA GLN A 271 -33.04 -2.82 -22.63
C GLN A 271 -32.05 -2.09 -21.71
N TRP A 272 -30.75 -2.10 -22.03
CA TRP A 272 -29.77 -1.44 -21.20
C TRP A 272 -29.92 0.08 -21.31
N PRO A 273 -29.82 0.82 -20.19
CA PRO A 273 -29.81 2.27 -20.26
C PRO A 273 -28.56 2.75 -21.02
N PRO A 274 -28.58 3.96 -21.60
CA PRO A 274 -27.37 4.53 -22.18
C PRO A 274 -26.28 4.65 -21.10
N GLY A 275 -25.04 4.40 -21.49
CA GLY A 275 -23.89 4.64 -20.61
C GLY A 275 -23.79 6.11 -20.22
N PRO A 276 -23.25 6.42 -19.03
CA PRO A 276 -23.12 7.80 -18.59
C PRO A 276 -22.11 8.54 -19.48
N ASP A 277 -22.34 9.84 -19.69
CA ASP A 277 -21.40 10.68 -20.43
C ASP A 277 -20.10 10.83 -19.64
N LEU A 278 -19.03 10.21 -20.15
CA LEU A 278 -17.72 10.28 -19.51
C LEU A 278 -17.20 11.71 -19.45
N ALA A 279 -17.48 12.56 -20.46
CA ALA A 279 -17.02 13.94 -20.48
C ALA A 279 -17.64 14.75 -19.33
N ALA A 280 -18.95 14.63 -19.11
CA ALA A 280 -19.61 15.20 -17.94
C ALA A 280 -19.04 14.66 -16.62
N LEU A 281 -18.72 13.36 -16.56
CA LEU A 281 -18.16 12.73 -15.38
C LEU A 281 -16.69 13.10 -15.11
N THR A 282 -15.96 13.64 -16.08
CA THR A 282 -14.52 13.98 -15.98
C THR A 282 -14.24 15.47 -16.05
N VAL A 283 -15.25 16.34 -16.10
CA VAL A 283 -15.05 17.79 -15.95
C VAL A 283 -14.20 18.05 -14.70
N PRO A 284 -13.02 18.68 -14.81
CA PRO A 284 -12.14 18.95 -13.68
C PRO A 284 -12.89 19.73 -12.59
N PHE A 285 -12.63 19.42 -11.33
CA PHE A 285 -13.16 20.24 -10.25
C PHE A 285 -12.48 21.61 -10.28
N THR A 286 -13.26 22.68 -10.11
CA THR A 286 -12.70 24.01 -9.87
C THR A 286 -12.06 23.99 -8.49
N ASP A 287 -10.76 24.21 -8.44
CA ASP A 287 -10.07 24.45 -7.17
C ASP A 287 -10.60 25.76 -6.57
N ASP A 288 -10.75 25.78 -5.24
CA ASP A 288 -11.02 27.01 -4.52
C ASP A 288 -9.75 27.87 -4.60
N PRO A 289 -9.80 29.07 -5.22
CA PRO A 289 -8.62 29.91 -5.37
C PRO A 289 -8.02 30.35 -4.03
N ASP A 290 -8.83 30.35 -2.96
CA ASP A 290 -8.42 30.74 -1.62
C ASP A 290 -7.96 29.54 -0.77
N ALA A 291 -7.97 28.32 -1.32
CA ALA A 291 -7.44 27.16 -0.62
C ALA A 291 -5.93 27.32 -0.39
N ALA A 292 -5.51 27.19 0.87
CA ALA A 292 -4.11 27.13 1.21
C ALA A 292 -3.39 26.04 0.40
N PRO A 293 -2.11 26.26 0.02
CA PRO A 293 -1.34 25.27 -0.72
C PRO A 293 -1.31 23.94 0.02
N GLU A 294 -1.59 22.85 -0.71
CA GLU A 294 -1.59 21.51 -0.14
C GLU A 294 -0.16 21.12 0.31
N THR A 295 -0.05 20.54 1.50
CA THR A 295 1.21 19.93 1.93
C THR A 295 1.40 18.62 1.19
N ARG A 296 2.48 18.50 0.41
CA ARG A 296 2.81 17.28 -0.31
C ARG A 296 3.17 16.16 0.67
N ARG A 297 2.33 15.11 0.73
CA ARG A 297 2.56 13.89 1.54
C ARG A 297 2.97 12.69 0.68
N ASP A 298 2.91 12.83 -0.64
CA ASP A 298 3.32 11.83 -1.64
C ASP A 298 4.84 11.73 -1.78
N GLU A 299 5.55 12.83 -1.51
CA GLU A 299 7.00 12.83 -1.47
C GLU A 299 7.48 12.35 -0.10
N ASP A 300 8.29 11.28 -0.09
CA ASP A 300 9.14 11.03 1.07
C ASP A 300 10.14 12.20 1.09
N PRO A 301 10.09 13.12 2.09
CA PRO A 301 11.10 14.18 2.21
C PRO A 301 12.51 13.58 2.40
N GLY A 302 12.57 12.25 2.54
CA GLY A 302 13.74 11.47 2.72
C GLY A 302 14.22 11.65 4.14
N ILE A 303 15.53 11.58 4.29
CA ILE A 303 16.15 11.70 5.59
C ILE A 303 16.47 13.17 5.89
N VAL A 304 16.48 14.05 4.88
CA VAL A 304 17.00 15.41 5.04
C VAL A 304 16.04 16.23 5.88
N GLY A 305 16.51 16.67 7.05
CA GLY A 305 15.69 17.50 7.95
C GLY A 305 14.55 16.80 8.68
N ILE A 306 14.37 15.49 8.55
CA ILE A 306 13.24 14.76 9.19
C ILE A 306 13.18 14.91 10.72
N ASN A 307 14.33 15.18 11.35
CA ASN A 307 14.44 15.38 12.79
C ASN A 307 14.85 16.82 13.15
N ALA A 308 14.68 17.80 12.28
CA ALA A 308 15.00 19.20 12.60
C ALA A 308 14.32 19.62 13.91
N GLY A 309 15.12 20.06 14.90
CA GLY A 309 14.63 20.45 16.24
C GLY A 309 14.28 19.29 17.19
N LYS A 310 14.42 18.03 16.76
CA LYS A 310 14.17 16.84 17.59
C LYS A 310 15.48 16.26 18.13
N PRO A 311 15.48 15.68 19.35
CA PRO A 311 16.66 15.04 19.91
C PRO A 311 17.03 13.77 19.11
N VAL A 312 18.31 13.65 18.79
CA VAL A 312 18.94 12.44 18.29
C VAL A 312 20.17 12.12 19.14
N PHE A 313 20.61 10.87 19.10
CA PHE A 313 21.72 10.38 19.90
C PHE A 313 22.85 9.89 19.01
N ARG A 314 24.07 10.02 19.51
CA ARG A 314 25.27 9.45 18.92
C ARG A 314 25.35 7.98 19.31
N VAL A 315 25.23 7.09 18.34
CA VAL A 315 25.45 5.66 18.54
C VAL A 315 26.91 5.36 18.30
N GLU A 316 27.64 5.03 19.36
CA GLU A 316 29.01 4.57 19.25
C GLU A 316 29.04 3.09 18.87
N ARG A 317 29.65 2.78 17.72
CA ARG A 317 29.90 1.41 17.31
C ARG A 317 31.39 1.17 17.16
N SER A 318 31.83 0.02 17.67
CA SER A 318 33.17 -0.48 17.38
C SER A 318 33.30 -0.76 15.88
N MET A 319 34.38 -0.29 15.27
CA MET A 319 34.67 -0.61 13.87
C MET A 319 35.26 -2.00 13.69
N ALA A 320 35.54 -2.74 14.78
CA ALA A 320 36.20 -4.06 14.78
C ALA A 320 35.66 -4.98 13.67
N ALA A 321 34.37 -5.28 13.69
CA ALA A 321 33.76 -6.21 12.74
C ALA A 321 33.85 -5.74 11.28
N ARG A 322 33.75 -4.42 11.04
CA ARG A 322 33.86 -3.83 9.70
C ARG A 322 35.30 -3.89 9.20
N LEU A 323 36.25 -3.42 10.01
CA LEU A 323 37.68 -3.36 9.68
C LEU A 323 38.28 -4.76 9.49
N GLY A 324 37.95 -5.70 10.38
CA GLY A 324 38.37 -7.09 10.25
C GLY A 324 37.86 -7.74 8.96
N ARG A 325 36.58 -7.51 8.60
CA ARG A 325 36.02 -8.01 7.35
C ARG A 325 36.65 -7.38 6.13
N THR A 326 36.84 -6.05 6.11
CA THR A 326 37.41 -5.35 4.95
C THR A 326 38.87 -5.73 4.72
N LEU A 327 39.68 -5.81 5.77
CA LEU A 327 41.09 -6.19 5.64
C LEU A 327 41.25 -7.66 5.28
N GLY A 328 40.53 -8.56 5.95
CA GLY A 328 40.60 -10.00 5.65
C GLY A 328 40.10 -10.34 4.24
N MET A 329 38.93 -9.81 3.85
CA MET A 329 38.38 -10.10 2.52
C MET A 329 39.15 -9.37 1.40
N GLY A 330 39.65 -8.17 1.66
CA GLY A 330 40.53 -7.45 0.74
C GLY A 330 41.81 -8.22 0.44
N ALA A 331 42.42 -8.83 1.47
CA ALA A 331 43.59 -9.67 1.31
C ALA A 331 43.32 -10.94 0.47
N LEU A 332 42.18 -11.61 0.69
CA LEU A 332 41.78 -12.77 -0.12
C LEU A 332 41.58 -12.39 -1.60
N MET A 333 40.85 -11.30 -1.87
CA MET A 333 40.57 -10.85 -3.23
C MET A 333 41.86 -10.44 -3.95
N LEU A 334 42.73 -9.67 -3.29
CA LEU A 334 44.02 -9.26 -3.87
C LEU A 334 44.94 -10.47 -4.10
N GLY A 335 45.00 -11.40 -3.14
CA GLY A 335 45.75 -12.63 -3.26
C GLY A 335 45.30 -13.48 -4.44
N GLY A 336 43.98 -13.58 -4.66
CA GLY A 336 43.42 -14.27 -5.84
C GLY A 336 43.81 -13.62 -7.17
N VAL A 337 43.82 -12.29 -7.24
CA VAL A 337 44.28 -11.56 -8.43
C VAL A 337 45.77 -11.79 -8.69
N VAL A 338 46.61 -11.68 -7.65
CA VAL A 338 48.07 -11.88 -7.77
C VAL A 338 48.41 -13.31 -8.19
N ALA A 339 47.72 -14.32 -7.64
CA ALA A 339 47.89 -15.72 -8.02
C ALA A 339 47.48 -16.00 -9.48
N GLY A 340 46.55 -15.20 -10.04
CA GLY A 340 46.12 -15.31 -11.43
C GLY A 340 47.03 -14.62 -12.45
N MET A 341 47.91 -13.71 -12.02
CA MET A 341 48.85 -13.03 -12.92
C MET A 341 50.03 -13.94 -13.25
N LYS A 342 50.35 -14.12 -14.55
CA LYS A 342 51.48 -14.94 -15.06
C LYS A 342 52.88 -14.41 -14.71
N GLY A 343 53.01 -13.54 -13.70
CA GLY A 343 54.17 -12.68 -13.43
C GLY A 343 55.10 -13.08 -12.28
N GLY A 344 54.98 -14.27 -11.68
CA GLY A 344 56.12 -14.86 -10.95
C GLY A 344 56.23 -14.67 -9.43
N LEU A 345 55.16 -14.29 -8.72
CA LEU A 345 55.12 -14.50 -7.26
C LEU A 345 54.51 -15.88 -6.97
N GLN A 346 55.36 -16.90 -6.83
CA GLN A 346 54.96 -18.22 -6.35
C GLN A 346 54.66 -18.15 -4.85
N LEU A 347 53.48 -17.64 -4.51
CA LEU A 347 52.96 -17.76 -3.15
C LEU A 347 52.42 -19.17 -2.96
N GLU A 348 52.92 -19.88 -1.95
CA GLU A 348 52.40 -21.18 -1.57
C GLU A 348 50.91 -21.07 -1.25
N ALA A 349 50.09 -22.03 -1.70
CA ALA A 349 48.63 -21.94 -1.66
C ALA A 349 48.04 -21.69 -0.25
N GLY A 350 48.77 -22.04 0.81
CA GLY A 350 48.39 -21.77 2.21
C GLY A 350 48.71 -20.35 2.71
N THR A 351 49.54 -19.59 2.01
CA THR A 351 50.04 -18.28 2.47
C THR A 351 48.94 -17.20 2.43
N ILE A 352 48.15 -17.18 1.35
CA ILE A 352 47.06 -16.21 1.15
C ILE A 352 45.99 -16.30 2.25
N PRO A 353 45.40 -17.47 2.58
CA PRO A 353 44.41 -17.55 3.65
C PRO A 353 45.02 -17.21 5.02
N LEU A 354 46.28 -17.54 5.29
CA LEU A 354 46.96 -17.16 6.53
C LEU A 354 47.08 -15.63 6.65
N ILE A 355 47.56 -14.96 5.60
CA ILE A 355 47.64 -13.49 5.55
C ILE A 355 46.26 -12.85 5.77
N ALA A 356 45.23 -13.39 5.13
CA ALA A 356 43.86 -12.90 5.30
C ALA A 356 43.35 -13.04 6.74
N VAL A 357 43.64 -14.16 7.42
CA VAL A 357 43.29 -14.34 8.83
C VAL A 357 44.05 -13.34 9.71
N VAL A 358 45.36 -13.19 9.51
CA VAL A 358 46.19 -12.26 10.30
C VAL A 358 45.71 -10.82 10.12
N LEU A 359 45.46 -10.38 8.89
CA LEU A 359 44.93 -9.04 8.60
C LEU A 359 43.50 -8.86 9.12
N GLY A 360 42.68 -9.91 9.06
CA GLY A 360 41.34 -9.92 9.63
C GLY A 360 41.36 -9.74 11.15
N VAL A 361 42.19 -10.50 11.87
CA VAL A 361 42.37 -10.37 13.33
C VAL A 361 42.95 -9.01 13.70
N THR A 362 43.96 -8.55 12.96
CA THR A 362 44.56 -7.22 13.14
C THR A 362 43.50 -6.13 12.98
N GLY A 363 42.63 -6.24 11.97
CA GLY A 363 41.50 -5.35 11.77
C GLY A 363 40.48 -5.40 12.91
N LEU A 364 40.19 -6.58 13.47
CA LEU A 364 39.32 -6.70 14.65
C LEU A 364 39.91 -5.99 15.88
N VAL A 365 41.22 -6.14 16.12
CA VAL A 365 41.92 -5.51 17.25
C VAL A 365 41.96 -4.00 17.07
N LEU A 366 42.46 -3.51 15.93
CA LEU A 366 42.53 -2.07 15.63
C LEU A 366 41.15 -1.42 15.64
N GLY A 367 40.15 -2.09 15.03
CA GLY A 367 38.80 -1.57 15.00
C GLY A 367 38.10 -1.55 16.37
N ARG A 368 38.63 -2.22 17.40
CA ARG A 368 38.14 -2.08 18.78
C ARG A 368 38.53 -0.73 19.39
N PHE A 369 39.67 -0.16 18.97
CA PHE A 369 40.14 1.16 19.39
C PHE A 369 39.50 2.30 18.57
N LEU A 370 39.06 2.00 17.36
CA LEU A 370 38.41 2.98 16.50
C LEU A 370 36.88 2.90 16.66
N ARG A 371 36.28 3.97 17.18
CA ARG A 371 34.83 4.10 17.31
C ARG A 371 34.28 4.93 16.16
N GLU A 372 33.23 4.42 15.52
CA GLU A 372 32.44 5.19 14.56
C GLU A 372 31.18 5.67 15.27
N SER A 373 30.93 6.97 15.19
CA SER A 373 29.73 7.60 15.72
C SER A 373 28.71 7.78 14.60
N ARG A 374 27.47 7.35 14.82
CA ARG A 374 26.37 7.54 13.87
C ARG A 374 25.12 8.09 14.53
N CYS A 375 24.29 8.78 13.75
CA CYS A 375 22.98 9.22 14.22
C CYS A 375 22.08 8.02 14.60
N SER A 376 21.39 8.13 15.72
CA SER A 376 20.49 7.10 16.26
C SER A 376 19.21 6.91 15.46
N GLU A 377 18.84 7.87 14.60
CA GLU A 377 17.67 7.76 13.74
C GLU A 377 17.85 6.62 12.73
N PRO A 378 17.02 5.54 12.78
CA PRO A 378 17.16 4.37 11.92
C PRO A 378 17.17 4.69 10.43
N ARG A 379 16.35 5.66 9.99
CA ARG A 379 16.36 6.08 8.59
C ARG A 379 17.64 6.84 8.25
N CYS A 380 18.21 7.58 9.19
CA CYS A 380 19.34 8.47 8.95
C CYS A 380 20.68 7.77 8.89
N GLY A 381 21.11 7.17 10.01
CA GLY A 381 22.40 6.50 10.17
C GLY A 381 23.63 7.29 9.71
N ALA A 382 23.54 8.62 9.56
CA ALA A 382 24.63 9.46 9.07
C ALA A 382 25.81 9.44 10.05
N PRO A 383 27.06 9.46 9.57
CA PRO A 383 28.23 9.58 10.43
C PRO A 383 28.18 10.93 11.16
N LEU A 384 28.60 10.94 12.42
CA LEU A 384 28.68 12.14 13.26
C LEU A 384 30.14 12.32 13.72
N ALA A 385 30.71 13.49 13.49
CA ALA A 385 31.99 13.88 14.10
C ALA A 385 31.80 14.19 15.59
N PRO A 386 32.80 14.02 16.47
CA PRO A 386 32.65 14.19 17.93
C PRO A 386 32.05 15.54 18.36
N GLY A 387 32.32 16.62 17.63
CA GLY A 387 31.81 17.97 17.91
C GLY A 387 30.46 18.30 17.28
N ASP A 388 29.86 17.39 16.50
CA ASP A 388 28.55 17.65 15.89
C ASP A 388 27.47 17.78 16.97
N THR A 389 26.91 18.97 17.10
CA THR A 389 25.71 19.26 17.92
C THR A 389 24.42 19.08 17.12
N VAL A 390 24.51 19.01 15.78
CA VAL A 390 23.38 18.78 14.88
C VAL A 390 23.79 17.74 13.83
N CYS A 391 22.93 16.76 13.57
CA CYS A 391 23.19 15.76 12.55
C CYS A 391 23.14 16.40 11.13
N PRO A 392 24.19 16.26 10.30
CA PRO A 392 24.27 16.95 9.01
C PRO A 392 23.23 16.47 7.98
N ARG A 393 22.61 15.31 8.21
CA ARG A 393 21.60 14.73 7.31
C ARG A 393 20.18 15.00 7.83
N CYS A 394 19.81 14.44 8.98
CA CYS A 394 18.45 14.59 9.51
C CYS A 394 18.18 15.91 10.25
N ARG A 395 19.21 16.73 10.49
CA ARG A 395 19.15 17.99 11.25
C ARG A 395 18.66 17.87 12.70
N GLY A 396 18.62 16.66 13.25
CA GLY A 396 18.34 16.44 14.67
C GLY A 396 19.47 16.92 15.57
N GLU A 397 19.09 17.41 16.75
CA GLU A 397 20.01 17.90 17.77
C GLU A 397 20.67 16.71 18.48
N VAL A 398 22.00 16.66 18.51
CA VAL A 398 22.75 15.56 19.11
C VAL A 398 22.86 15.81 20.61
N VAL A 399 21.94 15.22 21.38
CA VAL A 399 21.78 15.52 22.82
C VAL A 399 22.52 14.55 23.75
N GLY A 400 23.09 13.47 23.21
CA GLY A 400 23.81 12.49 24.04
C GLY A 400 24.41 11.32 23.25
N VAL A 401 25.00 10.39 23.98
CA VAL A 401 25.65 9.18 23.44
C VAL A 401 24.93 7.94 23.97
N ILE A 402 24.65 6.99 23.07
CA ILE A 402 24.12 5.66 23.40
C ILE A 402 25.02 4.58 22.80
N HIS A 403 25.04 3.39 23.40
CA HIS A 403 25.90 2.30 22.95
C HIS A 403 25.20 1.37 21.96
N HIS A 404 23.86 1.32 22.01
CA HIS A 404 23.08 0.48 21.12
C HIS A 404 21.85 1.22 20.56
N PRO A 405 21.50 1.06 19.26
CA PRO A 405 20.32 1.73 18.68
C PRO A 405 18.98 1.44 19.39
N ARG A 406 18.88 0.29 20.07
CA ARG A 406 17.68 -0.08 20.85
C ARG A 406 17.50 0.77 22.11
N GLU A 407 18.56 1.42 22.60
CA GLU A 407 18.52 2.31 23.76
C GLU A 407 17.92 3.68 23.41
N ARG A 408 17.68 3.96 22.11
CA ARG A 408 17.17 5.26 21.64
C ARG A 408 15.91 5.69 22.40
N LEU A 409 14.90 4.81 22.51
CA LEU A 409 13.61 5.18 23.11
C LEU A 409 13.79 5.56 24.60
N ALA A 410 14.54 4.75 25.35
CA ALA A 410 14.83 5.03 26.75
C ALA A 410 15.64 6.33 26.94
N ALA A 411 16.59 6.61 26.04
CA ALA A 411 17.36 7.84 26.06
C ALA A 411 16.51 9.06 25.71
N GLU A 412 15.59 8.93 24.76
CA GLU A 412 14.64 9.98 24.38
C GLU A 412 13.67 10.29 25.52
N GLU A 413 13.13 9.28 26.21
CA GLU A 413 12.30 9.44 27.41
C GLU A 413 13.07 10.06 28.57
N ALA A 414 14.35 9.71 28.76
CA ALA A 414 15.20 10.32 29.78
C ALA A 414 15.47 11.80 29.48
N TRP A 415 15.73 12.13 28.22
CA TRP A 415 15.94 13.51 27.78
C TRP A 415 14.69 14.37 27.97
N ARG A 416 13.51 13.87 27.57
CA ARG A 416 12.22 14.56 27.78
C ARG A 416 11.91 14.80 29.25
N ARG A 417 12.23 13.84 30.13
CA ARG A 417 12.06 14.01 31.59
C ARG A 417 12.98 15.09 32.16
N ALA A 418 14.17 15.26 31.58
CA ALA A 418 15.15 16.27 32.04
C ALA A 418 14.86 17.68 31.49
N HIS A 419 14.16 17.78 30.36
CA HIS A 419 13.86 19.05 29.68
C HIS A 419 12.34 19.16 29.44
N PRO A 420 11.53 19.33 30.50
CA PRO A 420 10.09 19.45 30.35
C PRO A 420 9.67 20.63 29.45
N GLU A 421 10.50 21.67 29.34
CA GLU A 421 10.31 22.83 28.47
C GLU A 421 10.49 22.53 26.97
N SER A 422 11.23 21.47 26.62
CA SER A 422 11.42 21.04 25.24
C SER A 422 10.44 19.97 24.80
N ALA A 423 9.55 19.54 25.69
CA ALA A 423 8.37 18.79 25.29
C ALA A 423 7.58 19.68 24.34
N GLU A 424 7.62 19.36 23.03
CA GLU A 424 6.67 19.91 22.06
C GLU A 424 5.30 19.86 22.74
N PRO A 425 4.58 20.99 22.87
CA PRO A 425 3.25 21.00 23.46
C PRO A 425 2.49 19.92 22.73
N ASP A 426 2.14 18.86 23.48
CA ASP A 426 1.67 17.63 22.90
C ASP A 426 0.54 18.02 21.95
N ALA A 427 0.67 17.75 20.65
CA ALA A 427 -0.33 18.21 19.67
C ALA A 427 -1.73 17.65 19.99
N SER A 428 -1.79 16.67 20.90
CA SER A 428 -2.98 16.12 21.56
C SER A 428 -3.69 17.08 22.54
N GLN A 429 -3.02 18.12 23.04
CA GLN A 429 -3.58 19.18 23.90
C GLN A 429 -4.00 20.43 23.11
N SER A 430 -4.34 20.28 21.83
CA SER A 430 -5.22 21.25 21.20
C SER A 430 -6.51 21.26 22.01
N THR A 431 -6.68 22.30 22.82
CA THR A 431 -7.91 22.55 23.57
C THR A 431 -9.05 22.41 22.57
N PRO A 432 -10.04 21.54 22.78
CA PRO A 432 -11.16 21.41 21.85
C PRO A 432 -11.71 22.83 21.64
N ALA A 433 -11.71 23.28 20.38
CA ALA A 433 -12.24 24.59 20.03
C ALA A 433 -13.59 24.74 20.73
N ALA A 434 -13.72 25.79 21.56
CA ALA A 434 -14.94 26.05 22.30
C ALA A 434 -16.12 25.93 21.35
N ALA A 435 -17.06 25.04 21.68
CA ALA A 435 -18.26 24.86 20.88
C ALA A 435 -18.90 26.25 20.65
N PRO A 436 -19.27 26.60 19.40
CA PRO A 436 -19.95 27.86 19.15
C PRO A 436 -21.21 27.93 20.02
N PRO A 437 -21.55 29.11 20.58
CA PRO A 437 -22.75 29.28 21.37
C PRO A 437 -23.95 28.81 20.54
N ALA A 438 -24.78 27.95 21.13
CA ALA A 438 -25.99 27.46 20.49
C ALA A 438 -26.94 28.64 20.17
N PRO A 439 -27.59 28.64 18.98
CA PRO A 439 -28.63 29.62 18.66
C PRO A 439 -29.91 29.41 19.47
#